data_AF-A0A0U5PMY8-F1
#
_entry.id   AF-A0A0U5PMY8-F1
#
_cell.length_a   1.000
_cell.length_b   1.000
_cell.length_c   1.000
_cell.angle_alpha   90.00
_cell.angle_beta   90.00
_cell.angle_gamma   90.00
#
_symmetry.space_group_name_H-M   'P 1'
#
loop_
_entity.id
_entity.type
_entity.pdbx_description
1 polymer ?
#
loop_
_entity_poly.entity_id
_entity_poly.type
_entity_poly.pdbx_seq_one_letter_code
_entity_poly.pdbx_strand_id
1 'polypeptide(L)'
;MSLDDFNVILEVHNIATIKDLIRQDIGVSILARSACLDELKKGKITVLPIENLSMIREINILYHSDFKHADILQSIMKEYNKAVKFYAS
;
A
#
# COMPACT_ATOMS: atom_id res chain seq x y z
N MET A 1 4.11 -19.96 0.94
CA MET A 1 4.01 -19.36 2.28
C MET A 1 2.53 -19.18 2.57
N SER A 2 2.04 -19.79 3.64
CA SER A 2 0.67 -19.66 4.14
C SER A 2 0.63 -18.66 5.29
N LEU A 3 -0.56 -18.17 5.66
CA LEU A 3 -0.72 -17.33 6.86
C LEU A 3 -0.32 -18.08 8.15
N ASP A 4 -0.47 -19.41 8.15
CA ASP A 4 -0.11 -20.28 9.28
C ASP A 4 1.41 -20.35 9.50
N ASP A 5 2.21 -19.93 8.52
CA ASP A 5 3.67 -19.84 8.64
C ASP A 5 4.11 -18.62 9.49
N PHE A 6 3.18 -17.73 9.87
CA PHE A 6 3.46 -16.50 10.61
C PHE A 6 2.87 -16.52 12.01
N ASN A 7 3.60 -15.95 12.98
CA ASN A 7 3.06 -15.66 14.31
C ASN A 7 2.20 -14.39 14.27
N VAL A 8 0.97 -14.51 13.78
CA VAL A 8 0.02 -13.38 13.70
C VAL A 8 -0.51 -13.06 15.10
N ILE A 9 -0.04 -11.96 15.67
CA ILE A 9 -0.44 -11.51 17.03
C ILE A 9 -1.60 -10.50 17.03
N LEU A 10 -1.88 -9.87 15.87
CA LEU A 10 -2.88 -8.81 15.75
C LEU A 10 -3.30 -8.59 14.29
N GLU A 11 -4.59 -8.33 14.07
CA GLU A 11 -5.14 -7.88 12.79
C GLU A 11 -5.72 -6.47 12.92
N VAL A 12 -5.32 -5.56 12.02
CA VAL A 12 -5.76 -4.16 12.01
C VAL A 12 -6.00 -3.69 10.58
N HIS A 13 -7.09 -2.97 10.33
CA HIS A 13 -7.46 -2.51 8.97
C HIS A 13 -6.99 -1.10 8.62
N ASN A 14 -6.24 -0.43 9.50
CA ASN A 14 -5.79 0.95 9.30
C ASN A 14 -4.27 1.04 9.30
N ILE A 15 -3.70 1.48 8.17
CA ILE A 15 -2.26 1.66 7.98
C ILE A 15 -1.66 2.66 8.99
N ALA A 16 -2.37 3.74 9.34
CA ALA A 16 -1.89 4.70 10.33
C ALA A 16 -1.72 4.03 11.70
N THR A 17 -2.72 3.25 12.12
CA THR A 17 -2.71 2.50 13.37
C THR A 17 -1.63 1.41 13.36
N ILE A 18 -1.46 0.67 12.27
CA ILE A 18 -0.36 -0.30 12.13
C ILE A 18 1.00 0.39 12.35
N LYS A 19 1.20 1.57 11.73
CA LYS A 19 2.44 2.34 11.92
C LYS A 19 2.62 2.86 13.35
N ASP A 20 1.54 3.20 14.05
CA ASP A 20 1.59 3.59 15.47
C ASP A 20 2.02 2.41 16.34
N LEU A 21 1.48 1.21 16.10
CA LEU A 21 1.78 0.00 16.85
C LEU A 21 3.24 -0.45 16.66
N ILE A 22 3.75 -0.44 15.43
CA ILE A 22 5.16 -0.73 15.15
C ILE A 22 6.08 0.25 15.91
N ARG A 23 5.71 1.53 15.98
CA ARG A 23 6.46 2.55 16.73
C ARG A 23 6.41 2.38 18.24
N GLN A 24 5.46 1.59 18.74
CA GLN A 24 5.33 1.22 20.15
C GLN A 24 5.93 -0.17 20.43
N ASP A 25 6.74 -0.70 19.51
CA ASP A 25 7.37 -2.02 19.57
C ASP A 25 6.36 -3.19 19.62
N ILE A 26 5.16 -2.99 19.07
CA ILE A 26 4.13 -4.03 18.95
C ILE A 26 4.30 -4.75 17.61
N GLY A 27 5.25 -5.67 17.57
CA GLY A 27 5.50 -6.58 16.44
C GLY A 27 6.04 -5.92 15.18
N VAL A 28 5.92 -6.63 14.05
CA VAL A 28 6.31 -6.16 12.71
C VAL A 28 5.16 -6.33 11.73
N SER A 29 5.14 -5.54 10.66
CA SER A 29 4.15 -5.67 9.58
C SER A 29 4.81 -5.60 8.22
N ILE A 30 4.26 -6.35 7.27
CA ILE A 30 4.60 -6.23 5.84
C ILE A 30 3.70 -5.14 5.26
N LEU A 31 4.32 -4.08 4.71
CA LEU A 31 3.60 -2.94 4.14
C LEU A 31 4.21 -2.57 2.79
N ALA A 32 3.40 -2.00 1.91
CA ALA A 32 3.91 -1.40 0.68
C ALA A 32 4.89 -0.26 1.03
N ARG A 33 6.05 -0.23 0.37
CA ARG A 33 7.09 0.79 0.62
C ARG A 33 6.55 2.22 0.54
N SER A 34 5.61 2.47 -0.39
CA SER A 34 4.96 3.77 -0.57
C SER A 34 4.22 4.26 0.69
N ALA A 35 3.68 3.36 1.52
CA ALA A 35 2.97 3.70 2.76
C ALA A 35 3.92 4.08 3.92
N CYS A 36 5.21 3.77 3.77
CA CYS A 36 6.25 3.97 4.78
C CYS A 36 7.18 5.15 4.46
N LEU A 37 7.05 5.80 3.29
CA LEU A 37 8.01 6.81 2.82
C LEU A 37 8.21 7.98 3.80
N ASP A 38 7.13 8.47 4.42
CA ASP A 38 7.20 9.60 5.33
C ASP A 38 7.87 9.24 6.66
N GLU A 39 7.52 8.10 7.23
CA GLU A 39 8.12 7.57 8.45
C GLU A 39 9.57 7.19 8.25
N LEU A 40 9.92 6.65 7.07
CA LEU A 40 11.30 6.36 6.67
C LEU A 40 12.14 7.63 6.58
N LYS A 41 11.65 8.66 5.88
CA LYS A 41 12.33 9.97 5.78
C LYS A 41 12.55 10.62 7.14
N LYS A 42 11.63 10.40 8.08
CA LYS A 42 11.69 10.93 9.45
C LYS A 42 12.46 10.04 10.42
N GLY A 43 12.98 8.88 9.98
CA GLY A 43 13.69 7.92 10.83
C GLY A 43 12.83 7.31 11.94
N LYS A 44 11.51 7.28 11.76
CA LYS A 44 10.55 6.81 12.78
C LYS A 44 10.35 5.30 12.80
N ILE A 45 10.66 4.63 11.69
CA ILE A 45 10.58 3.18 11.53
C ILE A 45 11.79 2.70 10.73
N THR A 46 12.25 1.49 11.00
CA THR A 46 13.21 0.77 10.17
C THR A 46 12.46 -0.17 9.24
N VAL A 47 12.91 -0.30 7.99
CA VAL A 47 12.35 -1.27 7.04
C VAL A 47 13.40 -2.29 6.63
N LEU A 48 12.94 -3.52 6.46
CA LEU A 48 13.71 -4.60 5.83
C LEU A 48 13.15 -4.81 4.42
N PRO A 49 13.93 -4.59 3.35
CA PRO A 49 13.47 -4.91 2.00
C PRO A 49 13.28 -6.42 1.87
N ILE A 50 12.15 -6.83 1.27
CA ILE A 50 11.89 -8.23 0.96
C ILE A 50 12.33 -8.46 -0.49
N GLU A 51 13.43 -9.19 -0.65
CA GLU A 51 13.99 -9.54 -1.95
C GLU A 51 13.13 -10.61 -2.65
N ASN A 52 13.11 -10.58 -3.98
CA ASN A 52 12.40 -11.54 -4.83
C ASN A 52 10.89 -11.65 -4.58
N LEU A 53 10.28 -10.66 -3.94
CA LEU A 53 8.84 -10.56 -3.78
C LEU A 53 8.26 -9.53 -4.76
N SER A 54 7.48 -9.99 -5.73
CA SER A 54 6.67 -9.13 -6.59
C SER A 54 5.23 -9.19 -6.14
N MET A 55 4.69 -8.07 -5.64
CA MET A 55 3.27 -7.89 -5.43
C MET A 55 2.74 -6.87 -6.43
N ILE A 56 1.93 -7.35 -7.38
CA ILE A 56 1.26 -6.50 -8.35
C ILE A 56 0.04 -5.88 -7.65
N ARG A 57 0.04 -4.56 -7.47
CA ARG A 57 -1.14 -3.83 -6.99
C ARG A 57 -2.00 -3.43 -8.18
N GLU A 58 -3.10 -4.13 -8.37
CA GLU A 58 -4.12 -3.75 -9.34
C GLU A 58 -5.06 -2.70 -8.74
N ILE A 59 -5.27 -1.60 -9.44
CA ILE A 59 -6.25 -0.57 -9.06
C ILE A 59 -7.36 -0.57 -10.11
N ASN A 60 -8.56 -0.87 -9.64
CA ASN A 60 -9.77 -0.92 -10.47
C ASN A 60 -10.70 0.21 -10.08
N ILE A 61 -11.34 0.83 -11.08
CA ILE A 61 -12.40 1.80 -10.85
C ILE A 61 -13.74 1.06 -10.95
N LEU A 62 -14.49 1.05 -9.85
CA LEU A 62 -15.83 0.50 -9.81
C LEU A 62 -16.84 1.61 -10.14
N TYR A 63 -17.72 1.35 -11.09
CA TYR A 63 -18.79 2.26 -11.50
C TYR A 63 -20.04 1.45 -11.86
N HIS A 64 -21.21 2.08 -11.74
CA HIS A 64 -22.46 1.44 -12.10
C HIS A 64 -22.55 1.28 -13.63
N SER A 65 -23.22 0.22 -14.10
CA SER A 65 -23.25 -0.13 -15.53
C SER A 65 -23.92 0.92 -16.41
N ASP A 66 -24.77 1.78 -15.84
CA ASP A 66 -25.44 2.89 -16.56
C ASP A 66 -24.66 4.22 -16.51
N PHE A 67 -23.44 4.22 -15.96
CA PHE A 67 -22.63 5.42 -15.83
C PHE A 67 -22.26 5.98 -17.21
N LYS A 68 -22.79 7.17 -17.54
CA LYS A 68 -22.73 7.73 -18.89
C LYS A 68 -21.43 8.45 -19.24
N HIS A 69 -20.59 8.76 -18.25
CA HIS A 69 -19.42 9.64 -18.43
C HIS A 69 -18.10 8.85 -18.39
N ALA A 70 -17.99 7.84 -19.26
CA ALA A 70 -16.80 6.98 -19.32
C ALA A 70 -15.50 7.77 -19.63
N ASP A 71 -15.62 8.94 -20.26
CA ASP A 71 -14.54 9.89 -20.51
C ASP A 71 -13.87 10.40 -19.21
N ILE A 72 -14.65 10.57 -18.14
CA ILE A 72 -14.13 10.94 -16.82
C ILE A 72 -13.27 9.81 -16.25
N LEU A 73 -13.73 8.55 -16.40
CA LEU A 73 -12.97 7.38 -15.91
C LEU A 73 -11.63 7.25 -16.64
N GLN A 74 -11.63 7.46 -17.96
CA GLN A 74 -10.42 7.47 -18.78
C GLN A 74 -9.47 8.59 -18.34
N SER A 75 -10.01 9.77 -18.04
CA SER A 75 -9.23 10.91 -17.56
C SER A 75 -8.58 10.63 -16.20
N ILE A 76 -9.33 10.06 -15.25
CA ILE A 76 -8.82 9.64 -13.94
C ILE A 76 -7.70 8.61 -14.12
N MET A 77 -7.92 7.57 -14.94
CA MET A 77 -6.89 6.55 -15.20
C MET A 77 -5.64 7.15 -15.84
N LYS A 78 -5.79 8.11 -16.76
CA LYS A 78 -4.66 8.79 -17.39
C LYS A 78 -3.83 9.57 -16.37
N GLU A 79 -4.46 10.35 -15.50
CA GLU A 79 -3.75 11.11 -14.47
C GLU A 79 -3.13 10.21 -13.41
N TYR A 80 -3.83 9.14 -13.00
CA TYR A 80 -3.29 8.13 -12.10
C TYR A 80 -2.02 7.48 -12.67
N ASN A 81 -2.04 7.04 -13.93
CA ASN A 81 -0.87 6.44 -14.59
C ASN A 81 0.31 7.39 -14.70
N LYS A 82 0.08 8.70 -14.86
CA LYS A 82 1.15 9.71 -14.81
C LYS A 82 1.76 9.78 -13.41
N ALA A 83 0.93 9.83 -12.37
CA ALA A 83 1.38 9.91 -10.99
C ALA A 83 2.17 8.66 -10.56
N VAL A 84 1.71 7.45 -10.93
CA VAL A 84 2.40 6.20 -10.57
C VAL A 84 3.81 6.13 -11.17
N LYS A 85 3.98 6.54 -12.43
CA LYS A 85 5.32 6.58 -13.07
C LYS A 85 6.32 7.43 -12.28
N PHE A 86 5.86 8.49 -11.63
CA PHE A 86 6.70 9.34 -10.79
C PHE A 86 7.20 8.65 -9.52
N TYR A 87 6.41 7.73 -8.94
CA TYR A 87 6.77 7.00 -7.71
C TYR A 87 7.43 5.64 -7.96
N ALA A 88 7.39 5.12 -9.18
CA ALA A 88 8.11 3.93 -9.61
C ALA A 88 9.55 4.22 -10.07
N SER A 89 9.91 5.51 -10.17
CA SER A 89 11.27 6.02 -10.47
C SER A 89 12.02 6.34 -9.19
#